data_AF-A0A820HZF5-F1
#
_entry.id   AF-A0A820HZF5-F1
#
_cell.length_a   1.000
_cell.length_b   1.000
_cell.length_c   1.000
_cell.angle_alpha   90.00
_cell.angle_beta   90.00
_cell.angle_gamma   90.00
#
_symmetry.space_group_name_H-M   'P 1'
#
loop_
_entity.id
_entity.type
_entity.pdbx_description
1 polymer ?
#
loop_
_entity_poly.entity_id
_entity_poly.type
_entity_poly.pdbx_seq_one_letter_code
_entity_poly.pdbx_strand_id
1 'polypeptide(L)'
;MLFQPTTTPLSGVEFIKRLPSGDIERARRSIRVFFLIRALFIELSLLSETELPLTKPENLFKEDDKLDLSNGDLIACTIHMKERKDRRFLVIDQMQFILIEPDIKKSNWGIVKFCDLMQDVEVTNDKEDSRSLHITIHKPVTNIYVKTSPPILNAKF
;
A
#
# COMPACT_ATOMS: atom_id res chain seq x y z
N MET A 1 36.01 13.97 23.00
CA MET A 1 35.20 13.24 22.00
C MET A 1 33.78 13.79 22.09
N LEU A 2 33.34 14.59 21.10
CA LEU A 2 31.95 15.02 21.00
C LEU A 2 31.12 13.83 20.49
N PHE A 3 30.12 13.42 21.28
CA PHE A 3 29.15 12.43 20.83
C PHE A 3 28.53 12.91 19.52
N GLN A 4 28.63 12.10 18.46
CA GLN A 4 28.03 12.44 17.17
C GLN A 4 26.53 12.67 17.36
N PRO A 5 25.95 13.75 16.80
CA PRO A 5 24.53 14.03 16.99
C PRO A 5 23.72 12.85 16.46
N THR A 6 22.97 12.22 17.38
CA THR A 6 22.08 11.07 17.16
C THR A 6 20.87 11.41 16.30
N THR A 7 20.91 12.56 15.63
CA THR A 7 19.80 13.12 14.87
C THR A 7 19.73 12.54 13.47
N THR A 8 20.81 11.99 12.94
CA THR A 8 20.83 11.48 11.55
C THR A 8 20.20 10.10 11.41
N PRO A 9 19.59 9.77 10.25
CA PRO A 9 19.03 8.45 9.98
C PRO A 9 20.09 7.34 10.01
N LEU A 10 21.34 7.69 9.68
CA LEU A 10 22.49 6.78 9.71
C LEU A 10 22.94 6.40 11.13
N SER A 11 22.41 7.02 12.19
CA SER A 11 22.75 6.67 13.57
C SER A 11 22.23 5.30 14.01
N GLY A 12 21.34 4.68 13.21
CA GLY A 12 20.68 3.41 13.56
C GLY A 12 19.62 3.55 14.67
N VAL A 13 19.40 4.76 15.19
CA VAL A 13 18.37 5.02 16.21
C VAL A 13 17.02 5.22 15.53
N GLU A 14 16.03 4.48 16.02
CA GLU A 14 14.65 4.57 15.55
C GLU A 14 14.14 6.01 15.61
N PHE A 15 13.40 6.41 14.57
CA PHE A 15 12.85 7.76 14.43
C PHE A 15 12.07 8.24 15.67
N ILE A 16 11.40 7.33 16.38
CA ILE A 16 10.61 7.67 17.58
C ILE A 16 11.48 8.03 18.79
N LYS A 17 12.73 7.56 18.83
CA LYS A 17 13.68 7.74 19.93
C LYS A 17 14.69 8.87 19.68
N ARG A 18 14.68 9.48 18.49
CA ARG A 18 15.61 10.56 18.11
C ARG A 18 14.91 11.84 17.70
N LEU A 19 15.68 12.93 17.62
CA LEU A 19 15.19 14.19 17.08
C LEU A 19 15.07 14.09 15.55
N PRO A 20 14.01 14.68 14.96
CA PRO A 20 13.81 14.67 13.52
C PRO A 20 14.92 15.46 12.81
N SER A 21 15.59 14.82 11.85
CA SER A 21 16.54 15.45 10.94
C SER A 21 15.86 15.80 9.62
N GLY A 22 15.57 17.09 9.41
CA GLY A 22 14.99 17.61 8.16
C GLY A 22 13.48 17.78 8.17
N ASP A 23 12.95 18.43 7.13
CA ASP A 23 11.54 18.84 7.05
C ASP A 23 10.57 17.67 6.98
N ILE A 24 10.91 16.62 6.23
CA ILE A 24 10.07 15.42 6.11
C ILE A 24 9.88 14.75 7.47
N GLU A 25 10.96 14.63 8.23
CA GLU A 25 10.93 14.04 9.56
C GLU A 25 10.22 14.93 10.58
N ARG A 26 10.40 16.26 10.50
CA ARG A 26 9.64 17.22 11.31
C ARG A 26 8.15 17.11 11.03
N ALA A 27 7.76 17.12 9.75
CA ALA A 27 6.37 16.98 9.33
C ALA A 27 5.78 15.66 9.83
N ARG A 28 6.50 14.54 9.68
CA ARG A 28 6.07 13.22 10.17
C ARG A 28 5.87 13.21 11.69
N ARG A 29 6.74 13.87 12.46
CA ARG A 29 6.58 14.01 13.92
C ARG A 29 5.35 14.85 14.25
N SER A 30 5.16 15.99 13.59
CA SER A 30 4.00 16.87 13.79
C SER A 30 2.68 16.14 13.50
N ILE A 31 2.61 15.38 12.39
CA ILE A 31 1.43 14.57 12.04
C ILE A 31 1.11 13.55 13.14
N ARG A 32 2.11 12.84 13.66
CA ARG A 32 1.91 11.87 14.76
C ARG A 32 1.40 12.52 16.04
N VAL A 33 2.02 13.63 16.44
CA VAL A 33 1.61 14.39 17.63
C VAL A 33 0.19 14.91 17.48
N PHE A 34 -0.16 15.43 16.29
CA PHE A 34 -1.52 15.86 15.99
C PHE A 34 -2.54 14.74 16.17
N PHE A 35 -2.29 13.54 15.62
CA PHE A 35 -3.21 12.41 15.79
C PHE A 35 -3.35 11.97 17.25
N LEU A 36 -2.27 11.96 18.03
CA LEU A 36 -2.33 11.63 19.47
C LEU A 36 -3.13 12.66 20.27
N ILE A 37 -2.88 13.96 20.06
CA ILE A 37 -3.61 15.03 20.73
C ILE A 37 -5.09 15.00 20.34
N ARG A 38 -5.37 14.79 19.05
CA ARG A 38 -6.74 14.71 18.54
C ARG A 38 -7.48 13.52 19.13
N ALA A 39 -6.87 12.33 19.19
CA ALA A 39 -7.46 11.16 19.80
C ALA A 39 -7.79 11.41 21.29
N LEU A 40 -6.85 11.99 22.04
CA LEU A 40 -7.07 12.37 23.44
C LEU A 40 -8.21 13.39 23.59
N PHE A 41 -8.27 14.40 22.71
CA PHE A 41 -9.33 15.40 22.73
C PHE A 41 -10.71 14.77 22.51
N ILE A 42 -10.83 13.85 21.54
CA ILE A 42 -12.07 13.14 21.23
C ILE A 42 -12.51 12.30 22.43
N GLU A 43 -11.58 11.58 23.05
CA GLU A 43 -11.82 10.76 24.24
C GLU A 43 -12.31 11.60 25.43
N LEU A 44 -11.60 12.70 25.73
CA LEU A 44 -11.96 13.60 26.83
C LEU A 44 -13.28 14.36 26.59
N SER A 45 -13.60 14.64 25.33
CA SER A 45 -14.84 15.35 24.95
C SER A 45 -16.03 14.40 24.73
N LEU A 46 -15.83 13.09 24.88
CA LEU A 46 -16.84 12.05 24.62
C LEU A 46 -17.44 12.14 23.20
N LEU A 47 -16.64 12.55 22.22
CA LEU A 47 -17.04 12.61 20.82
C LEU A 47 -16.80 11.25 20.14
N SER A 48 -17.46 11.04 19.00
CA SER A 48 -17.18 9.89 18.14
C SER A 48 -16.20 10.27 17.02
N GLU A 49 -15.32 9.33 16.69
CA GLU A 49 -14.39 9.46 15.58
C GLU A 49 -15.13 9.22 14.24
N THR A 50 -15.12 10.20 13.34
CA THR A 50 -15.81 10.12 12.04
C THR A 50 -14.91 10.29 10.82
N GLU A 51 -13.73 10.87 11.00
CA GLU A 51 -12.84 11.28 9.89
C GLU A 51 -11.72 10.26 9.64
N LEU A 52 -11.39 9.44 10.63
CA LEU A 52 -10.39 8.39 10.53
C LEU A 52 -11.02 7.00 10.75
N PRO A 53 -10.51 5.95 10.09
CA PRO A 53 -9.43 5.97 9.09
C PRO A 53 -9.85 6.67 7.77
N LEU A 54 -8.87 7.25 7.06
CA LEU A 54 -9.11 7.84 5.73
C LEU A 54 -9.57 6.77 4.73
N THR A 55 -9.12 5.54 4.92
CA THR A 55 -9.56 4.38 4.15
C THR A 55 -10.92 3.91 4.64
N LYS A 56 -11.96 4.08 3.81
CA LYS A 56 -13.28 3.52 4.08
C LYS A 56 -13.38 2.13 3.48
N PRO A 57 -13.51 1.06 4.28
CA PRO A 57 -13.53 -0.30 3.76
C PRO A 57 -14.75 -0.57 2.89
N GLU A 58 -15.85 0.16 3.06
CA GLU A 58 -17.02 0.10 2.17
C GLU A 58 -16.74 0.53 0.73
N ASN A 59 -15.73 1.37 0.51
CA ASN A 59 -15.39 1.89 -0.82
C ASN A 59 -14.30 1.07 -1.52
N LEU A 60 -13.75 0.06 -0.84
CA LEU A 60 -12.70 -0.80 -1.40
C LEU A 60 -13.34 -1.92 -2.23
N PHE A 61 -12.78 -2.16 -3.41
CA PHE A 61 -13.10 -3.32 -4.22
C PHE A 61 -12.67 -4.61 -3.53
N LYS A 62 -13.47 -5.66 -3.72
CA LYS A 62 -13.22 -7.02 -3.26
C LYS A 62 -13.02 -7.95 -4.44
N GLU A 63 -12.52 -9.16 -4.15
CA GLU A 63 -12.44 -10.22 -5.14
C GLU A 63 -13.82 -10.53 -5.72
N ASP A 64 -13.86 -10.77 -7.03
CA ASP A 64 -15.06 -10.98 -7.87
C ASP A 64 -16.04 -9.81 -7.99
N ASP A 65 -15.70 -8.63 -7.44
CA ASP A 65 -16.45 -7.41 -7.73
C ASP A 65 -16.36 -7.03 -9.22
N LYS A 66 -17.40 -6.34 -9.68
CA LYS A 66 -17.50 -5.89 -11.07
C LYS A 66 -17.07 -4.44 -11.19
N LEU A 67 -16.09 -4.21 -12.04
CA LEU A 67 -15.56 -2.88 -12.34
C LEU A 67 -16.00 -2.43 -13.74
N ASP A 68 -16.51 -1.21 -13.85
CA ASP A 68 -16.77 -0.58 -15.14
C ASP A 68 -15.46 -0.03 -15.72
N LEU A 69 -15.11 -0.49 -16.92
CA LEU A 69 -13.85 -0.20 -17.60
C LEU A 69 -13.97 0.96 -18.60
N SER A 70 -15.13 1.61 -18.68
CA SER A 70 -15.42 2.59 -19.73
C SER A 70 -14.46 3.80 -19.76
N ASN A 71 -13.93 4.21 -18.59
CA ASN A 71 -13.01 5.35 -18.46
C ASN A 71 -11.73 5.01 -17.67
N GLY A 72 -11.43 3.73 -17.46
CA GLY A 72 -10.28 3.31 -16.66
C GLY A 72 -9.00 3.23 -17.49
N ASP A 73 -7.91 3.78 -16.97
CA ASP A 73 -6.58 3.51 -17.51
C ASP A 73 -6.20 2.06 -17.20
N LEU A 74 -6.18 1.22 -18.23
CA LEU A 74 -5.90 -0.21 -18.12
C LEU A 74 -4.47 -0.50 -18.58
N ILE A 75 -3.68 -1.10 -17.70
CA ILE A 75 -2.36 -1.59 -18.07
C ILE A 75 -2.46 -3.09 -18.31
N ALA A 76 -2.37 -3.51 -19.58
CA ALA A 76 -2.33 -4.93 -19.91
C ALA A 76 -1.04 -5.56 -19.37
N CYS A 77 -1.16 -6.64 -18.60
CA CYS A 77 0.00 -7.26 -17.97
C CYS A 77 -0.11 -8.78 -17.96
N THR A 78 1.05 -9.45 -17.94
CA THR A 78 1.11 -10.91 -17.81
C THR A 78 1.61 -11.22 -16.42
N ILE A 79 0.80 -11.93 -15.64
CA ILE A 79 1.16 -12.33 -14.28
C ILE A 79 1.92 -13.63 -14.37
N HIS A 80 3.18 -13.62 -13.96
CA HIS A 80 3.98 -14.84 -13.80
C HIS A 80 3.81 -15.39 -12.39
N MET A 81 2.97 -16.43 -12.26
CA MET A 81 2.90 -17.28 -11.06
C MET A 81 3.81 -18.49 -11.25
N LYS A 82 4.18 -19.18 -10.15
CA LYS A 82 5.16 -20.29 -10.14
C LYS A 82 4.99 -21.33 -11.26
N GLU A 83 3.76 -21.59 -11.71
CA GLU A 83 3.45 -22.60 -12.73
C GLU A 83 2.56 -22.09 -13.87
N ARG A 84 2.12 -20.82 -13.83
CA ARG A 84 1.12 -20.29 -14.78
C ARG A 84 1.43 -18.86 -15.17
N LYS A 85 1.20 -18.56 -16.44
CA LYS A 85 1.20 -17.19 -16.97
C LYS A 85 -0.23 -16.81 -17.29
N ASP A 86 -0.76 -15.85 -16.55
CA ASP A 86 -2.13 -15.37 -16.75
C ASP A 86 -2.09 -13.96 -17.32
N ARG A 87 -2.80 -13.72 -18.42
CA ARG A 87 -2.98 -12.38 -18.96
C ARG A 87 -4.11 -11.68 -18.18
N ARG A 88 -3.80 -10.54 -17.57
CA ARG A 88 -4.74 -9.71 -16.80
C ARG A 88 -4.61 -8.24 -17.21
N PHE A 89 -5.47 -7.41 -16.66
CA PHE A 89 -5.31 -5.96 -16.71
C PHE A 89 -5.12 -5.43 -15.29
N LEU A 90 -4.17 -4.53 -15.14
CA LEU A 90 -3.95 -3.78 -13.91
C LEU A 90 -4.71 -2.47 -14.00
N VAL A 91 -5.52 -2.22 -12.96
CA VAL A 91 -6.16 -0.94 -12.67
C VAL A 91 -5.59 -0.40 -11.38
N ILE A 92 -5.20 0.86 -11.41
CA ILE A 92 -4.70 1.60 -10.24
C ILE A 92 -5.80 2.56 -9.81
N ASP A 93 -6.36 2.32 -8.63
CA ASP A 93 -7.28 3.25 -7.96
C ASP A 93 -6.52 4.13 -6.95
N GLN A 94 -7.16 5.15 -6.38
CA GLN A 94 -6.56 6.05 -5.40
C GLN A 94 -5.90 5.33 -4.23
N MET A 95 -6.46 4.20 -3.79
CA MET A 95 -5.98 3.46 -2.62
C MET A 95 -5.64 2.00 -2.91
N GLN A 96 -6.04 1.47 -4.07
CA GLN A 96 -5.92 0.05 -4.37
C GLN A 96 -5.16 -0.24 -5.67
N PHE A 97 -4.43 -1.33 -5.62
CA PHE A 97 -3.89 -2.05 -6.75
C PHE A 97 -4.85 -3.18 -7.11
N ILE A 98 -5.38 -3.20 -8.34
CA ILE A 98 -6.46 -4.11 -8.73
C ILE A 98 -6.10 -4.85 -10.02
N LEU A 99 -6.15 -6.17 -9.99
CA LEU A 99 -6.00 -7.02 -11.17
C LEU A 99 -7.37 -7.54 -11.58
N ILE A 100 -7.68 -7.37 -12.86
CA ILE A 100 -8.99 -7.76 -13.42
C ILE A 100 -8.84 -8.73 -14.58
N GLU A 101 -9.90 -9.49 -14.79
CA GLU A 101 -10.17 -10.25 -16.01
C GLU A 101 -11.32 -9.59 -16.78
N PRO A 102 -11.24 -9.41 -18.11
CA PRO A 102 -12.34 -8.86 -18.88
C PRO A 102 -13.55 -9.81 -18.85
N ASP A 103 -14.75 -9.28 -18.63
CA ASP A 103 -16.00 -10.04 -18.65
C ASP A 103 -16.40 -10.34 -20.11
N ILE A 104 -16.37 -11.62 -20.48
CA ILE A 104 -16.74 -12.11 -21.82
C ILE A 104 -18.21 -11.79 -22.15
N LYS A 105 -19.06 -11.61 -21.13
CA LYS A 105 -20.51 -11.37 -21.32
C LYS A 105 -20.87 -9.89 -21.47
N LYS A 106 -20.01 -8.97 -21.03
CA LYS A 106 -20.25 -7.52 -21.08
C LYS A 106 -18.97 -6.79 -21.46
N SER A 107 -18.94 -6.27 -22.69
CA SER A 107 -17.77 -5.70 -23.37
C SER A 107 -17.03 -4.55 -22.65
N ASN A 108 -17.55 -3.98 -21.55
CA ASN A 108 -16.94 -2.87 -20.81
C ASN A 108 -16.79 -3.17 -19.30
N TRP A 109 -16.91 -4.43 -18.89
CA TRP A 109 -16.83 -4.80 -17.48
C TRP A 109 -15.62 -5.70 -17.24
N GLY A 110 -14.97 -5.50 -16.09
CA GLY A 110 -13.94 -6.36 -15.57
C GLY A 110 -14.43 -7.05 -14.30
N ILE A 111 -13.97 -8.28 -14.08
CA ILE A 111 -14.15 -8.99 -12.82
C ILE A 111 -12.83 -8.91 -12.07
N VAL A 112 -12.87 -8.38 -10.85
CA VAL A 112 -11.69 -8.30 -9.97
C VAL A 112 -11.23 -9.70 -9.63
N LYS A 113 -9.96 -10.01 -9.90
CA LYS A 113 -9.31 -11.27 -9.55
C LYS A 113 -8.37 -11.16 -8.37
N PHE A 114 -7.89 -9.95 -8.14
CA PHE A 114 -7.07 -9.65 -6.98
C PHE A 114 -7.14 -8.14 -6.72
N CYS A 115 -7.20 -7.74 -5.46
CA CYS A 115 -7.16 -6.34 -5.05
C CYS A 115 -6.46 -6.22 -3.70
N ASP A 116 -5.56 -5.26 -3.58
CA ASP A 116 -4.91 -4.96 -2.30
C ASP A 116 -4.60 -3.46 -2.19
N LEU A 117 -4.30 -3.00 -0.98
CA LEU A 117 -3.97 -1.59 -0.74
C LEU A 117 -2.62 -1.24 -1.36
N MET A 118 -2.56 -0.10 -2.03
CA MET A 118 -1.33 0.36 -2.69
C MET A 118 -0.17 0.58 -1.71
N GLN A 119 -0.47 0.94 -0.46
CA GLN A 119 0.54 1.13 0.59
C GLN A 119 1.32 -0.16 0.91
N ASP A 120 0.75 -1.31 0.58
CA ASP A 120 1.30 -2.64 0.86
C ASP A 120 2.02 -3.25 -0.37
N VAL A 121 2.07 -2.50 -1.48
CA VAL A 121 2.68 -2.92 -2.74
C VAL A 121 4.14 -2.43 -2.84
N GLU A 122 5.08 -3.36 -3.00
CA GLU A 122 6.47 -3.09 -3.33
C GLU A 122 6.75 -3.42 -4.79
N VAL A 123 7.37 -2.48 -5.52
CA VAL A 123 7.73 -2.65 -6.92
C VAL A 123 9.25 -2.58 -7.06
N THR A 124 9.82 -3.59 -7.72
CA THR A 124 11.25 -3.67 -8.01
C THR A 124 11.45 -3.95 -9.51
N ASN A 125 12.57 -3.52 -10.07
CA ASN A 125 12.92 -3.88 -11.44
C ASN A 125 13.38 -5.34 -11.48
N ASP A 126 12.96 -6.07 -12.51
CA ASP A 126 13.54 -7.38 -12.75
C ASP A 126 15.00 -7.27 -13.20
N LYS A 127 15.84 -8.17 -12.67
CA LYS A 127 17.30 -8.14 -12.91
C LYS A 127 17.68 -8.68 -14.29
N GLU A 128 16.83 -9.49 -14.89
CA GLU A 128 17.11 -10.18 -16.15
C GLU A 128 16.41 -9.53 -17.34
N ASP A 129 15.25 -8.90 -17.13
CA ASP A 129 14.49 -8.18 -18.15
C ASP A 129 14.14 -6.76 -17.69
N SER A 130 14.72 -5.75 -18.33
CA SER A 130 14.48 -4.34 -18.03
C SER A 130 13.07 -3.86 -18.40
N ARG A 131 12.31 -4.67 -19.15
CA ARG A 131 10.90 -4.40 -19.48
C ARG A 131 9.95 -5.02 -18.48
N SER A 132 10.48 -5.80 -17.54
CA SER A 132 9.69 -6.51 -16.55
C SER A 132 9.75 -5.84 -15.16
N LEU A 133 8.61 -5.79 -14.47
CA LEU A 133 8.51 -5.33 -13.09
C LEU A 133 8.23 -6.51 -12.17
N HIS A 134 8.83 -6.51 -10.99
CA HIS A 134 8.56 -7.49 -9.95
C HIS A 134 7.78 -6.83 -8.83
N ILE A 135 6.52 -7.21 -8.68
CA ILE A 135 5.62 -6.66 -7.67
C ILE A 135 5.42 -7.69 -6.57
N THR A 136 5.70 -7.26 -5.35
CA THR A 136 5.50 -8.03 -4.12
C THR A 136 4.47 -7.33 -3.26
N ILE A 137 3.44 -8.06 -2.85
CA ILE A 137 2.37 -7.50 -2.02
C ILE A 137 2.51 -8.07 -0.62
N HIS A 138 2.77 -7.17 0.33
CA HIS A 138 3.00 -7.49 1.74
C HIS A 138 1.67 -7.51 2.48
N LYS A 139 1.52 -8.36 3.50
CA LYS A 139 0.41 -8.16 4.45
C LYS A 139 0.72 -6.96 5.33
N PRO A 140 -0.24 -6.09 5.65
CA PRO A 140 -0.08 -5.17 6.76
C PRO A 140 0.13 -6.02 8.02
N VAL A 141 1.36 -6.04 8.53
CA VAL A 141 1.67 -6.69 9.80
C VAL A 141 1.02 -5.81 10.87
N THR A 142 -0.06 -6.29 11.47
CA THR A 142 -0.74 -5.65 12.62
C THR A 142 0.17 -5.53 13.86
N ASN A 143 1.43 -5.94 13.75
CA ASN A 143 2.37 -6.01 14.85
C ASN A 143 3.76 -5.53 14.40
N ILE A 144 4.17 -4.36 14.89
CA ILE A 144 5.48 -3.72 14.64
C ILE A 144 6.66 -4.61 15.12
N TYR A 145 6.39 -5.71 15.82
CA TYR A 145 7.38 -6.64 16.41
C TYR A 145 7.56 -7.97 15.67
N VAL A 146 6.81 -8.26 14.60
CA VAL A 146 6.96 -9.54 13.87
C VAL A 146 7.70 -9.30 12.56
N LYS A 147 8.91 -9.87 12.46
CA LYS A 147 9.68 -9.98 11.22
C LYS A 147 8.79 -10.54 10.11
N THR A 148 8.59 -9.72 9.07
CA THR A 148 8.23 -10.08 7.69
C THR A 148 7.53 -11.43 7.54
N SER A 149 6.20 -11.40 7.54
CA SER A 149 5.41 -12.50 7.02
C SER A 149 5.74 -12.72 5.53
N PRO A 150 5.77 -13.96 5.03
CA PRO A 150 6.01 -14.23 3.62
C PRO A 150 4.96 -13.52 2.74
N PRO A 151 5.35 -13.05 1.54
CA PRO A 151 4.47 -12.29 0.67
C PRO A 151 3.30 -13.16 0.19
N ILE A 152 2.11 -12.56 0.12
CA ILE A 152 0.89 -13.27 -0.35
C ILE A 152 1.02 -13.61 -1.83
N LEU A 153 1.57 -12.66 -2.59
CA LEU A 153 1.66 -12.73 -4.03
C LEU A 153 3.01 -12.18 -4.44
N ASN A 154 3.69 -12.98 -5.24
CA ASN A 154 4.95 -12.63 -5.86
C ASN A 154 4.74 -12.84 -7.36
N ALA A 155 4.76 -11.74 -8.11
CA ALA A 155 4.53 -11.77 -9.54
C ALA A 155 5.59 -10.95 -10.27
N LYS A 156 6.08 -11.51 -11.37
CA LYS A 156 6.90 -10.85 -12.38
C LYS A 156 5.98 -10.48 -13.55
N PHE A 157 6.10 -9.25 -14.04
CA PHE A 157 5.25 -8.61 -15.05
C PHE A 157 6.09 -8.22 -16.23
#